data_AF-A0A953ALX4-F1
#
_entry.id   AF-A0A953ALX4-F1
#
_cell.length_a   1.000
_cell.length_b   1.000
_cell.length_c   1.000
_cell.angle_alpha   90.00
_cell.angle_beta   90.00
_cell.angle_gamma   90.00
#
_symmetry.space_group_name_H-M   'P 1'
#
loop_
_entity.id
_entity.type
_entity.pdbx_description
1 polymer ?
#
loop_
_entity_poly.entity_id
_entity_poly.type
_entity_poly.pdbx_seq_one_letter_code
_entity_poly.pdbx_strand_id
1 'polypeptide(L)'
;MGFISSSHLDSPRPVSYSLFQIRQTAARALAEVSSATQQHDTTWRQIHDWLTDENQVDPAWADVILTCLVPYAQRLRASYDWLTDLASALFAAADFLEGTDQQMADSFQPTHGYAP
;
A
#
# COMPACT_ATOMS: atom_id res chain seq x y z
N MET A 1 -4.79 19.83 55.49
CA MET A 1 -3.92 20.64 54.62
C MET A 1 -3.28 19.69 53.62
N GLY A 2 -3.96 19.44 52.50
CA GLY A 2 -3.48 18.53 51.45
C GLY A 2 -2.60 19.29 50.47
N PHE A 3 -1.39 18.79 50.22
CA PHE A 3 -0.51 19.29 49.17
C PHE A 3 -1.07 18.86 47.82
N ILE A 4 -1.26 19.83 46.93
CA ILE A 4 -1.67 19.62 45.54
C ILE A 4 -0.45 19.06 44.80
N SER A 5 -0.52 17.79 44.42
CA SER A 5 0.47 17.17 43.52
C SER A 5 0.41 17.86 42.17
N SER A 6 1.54 18.44 41.76
CA SER A 6 1.77 18.94 40.41
C SER A 6 1.53 17.81 39.41
N SER A 7 0.45 17.90 38.64
CA SER A 7 0.22 17.06 37.47
C SER A 7 1.28 17.38 36.43
N HIS A 8 2.30 16.52 36.37
CA HIS A 8 3.29 16.48 35.32
C HIS A 8 2.53 16.32 34.00
N LEU A 9 2.49 17.38 33.18
CA LEU A 9 2.05 17.28 31.80
C LEU A 9 3.04 16.33 31.11
N ASP A 10 2.61 15.11 30.82
CA ASP A 10 3.34 14.23 29.90
C ASP A 10 3.37 14.94 28.55
N SER A 11 4.53 15.48 28.18
CA SER A 11 4.75 15.98 26.83
C SER A 11 4.41 14.86 25.85
N PRO A 12 3.57 15.11 24.82
CA PRO A 12 3.25 14.09 23.84
C PRO A 12 4.56 13.62 23.21
N ARG A 13 4.88 12.34 23.39
CA ARG A 13 6.06 11.74 22.78
C ARG A 13 5.92 11.90 21.26
N PRO A 14 6.93 12.45 20.57
CA PRO A 14 6.88 12.54 19.12
C PRO A 14 6.72 11.14 18.56
N VAL A 15 5.68 10.94 17.74
CA VAL A 15 5.49 9.69 17.01
C VAL A 15 6.56 9.63 15.94
N SER A 16 7.59 8.83 16.16
CA SER A 16 8.63 8.59 15.17
C SER A 16 8.16 7.46 14.25
N TYR A 17 7.84 7.81 13.01
CA TYR A 17 7.60 6.83 11.96
C TYR A 17 8.93 6.47 11.30
N SER A 18 9.28 5.18 11.28
CA SER A 18 10.45 4.75 10.51
C SER A 18 10.14 4.83 9.02
N LEU A 19 10.64 5.87 8.35
CA LEU A 19 10.53 6.03 6.90
C LEU A 19 11.04 4.80 6.14
N PHE A 20 12.10 4.17 6.68
CA PHE A 20 12.62 2.91 6.17
C PHE A 20 11.57 1.79 6.23
N GLN A 21 10.87 1.63 7.35
CA GLN A 21 9.82 0.60 7.47
C GLN A 21 8.62 0.88 6.56
N ILE A 22 8.24 2.15 6.36
CA ILE A 22 7.17 2.53 5.43
C ILE A 22 7.58 2.15 3.99
N ARG A 23 8.77 2.55 3.55
CA ARG A 23 9.31 2.22 2.22
C ARG A 23 9.47 0.71 2.03
N GLN A 24 9.96 0.01 3.05
CA GLN A 24 10.12 -1.46 3.01
C GLN A 24 8.76 -2.16 2.89
N THR A 25 7.75 -1.71 3.64
CA THR A 25 6.39 -2.27 3.57
C THR A 25 5.76 -2.01 2.22
N ALA A 26 5.91 -0.80 1.67
CA ALA A 26 5.44 -0.44 0.34
C ALA A 26 6.11 -1.31 -0.76
N ALA A 27 7.43 -1.47 -0.71
CA ALA A 27 8.17 -2.31 -1.65
C ALA A 27 7.73 -3.78 -1.57
N ARG A 28 7.52 -4.29 -0.35
CA ARG A 28 7.03 -5.65 -0.14
C ARG A 28 5.62 -5.83 -0.70
N ALA A 29 4.72 -4.90 -0.43
CA ALA A 29 3.37 -4.92 -0.96
C ALA A 29 3.35 -4.95 -2.49
N LEU A 30 4.16 -4.10 -3.15
CA LEU A 30 4.28 -4.13 -4.62
C LEU A 30 4.78 -5.46 -5.15
N ALA A 31 5.80 -6.05 -4.51
CA ALA A 31 6.33 -7.34 -4.94
C ALA A 31 5.29 -8.48 -4.80
N GLU A 32 4.57 -8.51 -3.68
CA GLU A 32 3.51 -9.49 -3.43
C GLU A 32 2.33 -9.31 -4.40
N VAL A 33 1.90 -8.07 -4.65
CA VAL A 33 0.83 -7.74 -5.60
C VAL A 33 1.22 -8.09 -7.03
N SER A 34 2.44 -7.79 -7.44
CA SER A 34 2.94 -8.13 -8.78
C SER A 34 2.91 -9.65 -8.99
N SER A 35 3.38 -10.42 -8.00
CA SER A 35 3.35 -11.88 -8.06
C SER A 35 1.92 -12.42 -8.11
N ALA A 36 1.05 -11.92 -7.24
CA ALA A 36 -0.35 -12.33 -7.19
C ALA A 36 -1.10 -12.00 -8.48
N THR A 37 -0.85 -10.83 -9.08
CA THR A 37 -1.44 -10.40 -10.35
C THR A 37 -1.00 -11.33 -11.49
N GLN A 38 0.29 -11.65 -11.56
CA GLN A 38 0.81 -12.55 -12.60
C GLN A 38 0.23 -13.95 -12.47
N GLN A 39 0.15 -14.47 -11.24
CA GLN A 39 -0.46 -15.77 -10.98
C GLN A 39 -1.95 -15.79 -11.35
N HIS A 40 -2.68 -14.75 -10.93
CA HIS A 40 -4.09 -14.57 -11.27
C HIS A 40 -4.31 -14.55 -12.79
N ASP A 41 -3.56 -13.74 -13.53
CA ASP A 41 -3.72 -13.62 -14.99
C ASP A 41 -3.39 -14.93 -15.71
N THR A 42 -2.39 -15.66 -15.23
CA THR A 42 -2.01 -16.97 -15.77
C THR A 42 -3.11 -17.99 -15.54
N THR A 43 -3.61 -18.10 -14.31
CA THR A 43 -4.69 -19.03 -13.95
C THR A 43 -6.00 -18.67 -14.63
N TRP A 44 -6.34 -17.37 -14.69
CA TRP A 44 -7.55 -16.90 -15.35
C TRP A 44 -7.54 -17.26 -16.84
N ARG A 45 -6.41 -17.06 -17.53
CA ARG A 45 -6.25 -17.46 -18.93
C ARG A 45 -6.45 -18.97 -19.10
N GLN A 46 -5.82 -19.79 -18.26
CA GLN A 46 -5.97 -21.24 -18.33
C GLN A 46 -7.42 -21.71 -18.14
N ILE A 47 -8.12 -21.13 -17.17
CA ILE A 47 -9.55 -21.42 -16.92
C ILE A 47 -10.39 -20.99 -18.11
N HIS A 48 -10.16 -19.77 -18.62
CA HIS A 48 -10.90 -19.25 -19.76
C HIS A 48 -10.68 -20.12 -20.99
N ASP A 49 -9.43 -20.44 -21.33
CA ASP A 49 -9.09 -21.29 -22.46
C ASP A 49 -9.77 -22.67 -22.35
N TRP A 50 -9.74 -23.28 -21.16
CA TRP A 50 -10.43 -24.56 -20.89
C TRP A 50 -11.95 -24.46 -21.04
N LEU A 51 -12.57 -23.37 -20.56
CA LEU A 51 -14.02 -23.16 -20.70
C LEU A 51 -14.44 -22.89 -22.14
N THR A 52 -13.58 -22.25 -22.93
CA THR A 52 -13.88 -21.93 -24.34
C THR A 52 -13.54 -23.04 -25.33
N ASP A 53 -12.87 -24.12 -24.89
CA ASP A 53 -12.62 -25.29 -25.73
C ASP A 53 -13.88 -26.16 -25.80
N GLU A 54 -14.56 -26.12 -26.94
CA GLU A 54 -15.80 -26.88 -27.22
C GLU A 54 -15.60 -28.41 -27.11
N ASN A 55 -14.35 -28.90 -27.14
CA ASN A 55 -14.06 -30.32 -26.94
C ASN A 55 -13.99 -30.71 -25.44
N GLN A 56 -13.88 -29.73 -24.55
CA GLN A 56 -13.73 -29.92 -23.10
C GLN A 56 -15.02 -29.64 -22.35
N VAL A 57 -15.71 -28.56 -22.74
CA VAL A 57 -16.89 -28.06 -22.03
C VAL A 57 -17.99 -27.76 -23.04
N ASP A 58 -19.20 -28.21 -22.72
CA ASP A 58 -20.39 -27.83 -23.47
C ASP A 58 -20.56 -26.30 -23.45
N PRO A 59 -20.75 -25.63 -24.60
CA PRO A 59 -20.82 -24.17 -24.68
C PRO A 59 -21.88 -23.53 -23.78
N ALA A 60 -23.02 -24.20 -23.56
CA ALA A 60 -24.08 -23.68 -22.69
C ALA A 60 -23.64 -23.69 -21.21
N TRP A 61 -22.87 -24.70 -20.80
CA TRP A 61 -22.30 -24.77 -19.46
C TRP A 61 -21.11 -23.83 -19.29
N ALA A 62 -20.28 -23.67 -20.32
CA ALA A 62 -19.19 -22.70 -20.32
C ALA A 62 -19.70 -21.27 -20.06
N ASP A 63 -20.79 -20.87 -20.73
CA ASP A 63 -21.39 -19.55 -20.56
C ASP A 63 -21.92 -19.31 -19.14
N VAL A 64 -22.59 -20.31 -18.54
CA VAL A 64 -23.05 -20.24 -17.15
C VAL A 64 -21.88 -20.08 -16.18
N ILE A 65 -20.80 -20.86 -16.37
CA ILE A 65 -19.61 -20.80 -15.52
C ILE A 65 -18.90 -19.46 -15.68
N LEU A 66 -18.71 -18.97 -16.91
CA LEU A 66 -18.09 -17.67 -17.17
C LEU A 66 -18.90 -16.52 -16.57
N THR A 67 -20.22 -16.56 -16.72
CA THR A 67 -21.13 -15.57 -16.10
C THR A 67 -20.93 -15.49 -14.58
N CYS A 68 -20.68 -16.64 -13.94
CA CYS A 68 -20.39 -16.68 -12.51
C CYS A 68 -18.98 -16.18 -12.18
N LEU A 69 -17.95 -16.58 -12.94
CA LEU A 69 -16.55 -16.35 -12.58
C LEU A 69 -16.02 -14.96 -12.98
N VAL A 70 -16.46 -14.41 -14.11
CA VAL A 70 -15.97 -13.13 -14.65
C VAL A 70 -16.05 -11.99 -13.62
N PRO A 71 -17.17 -11.79 -12.89
CA PRO A 71 -17.25 -10.73 -11.88
C PRO A 71 -16.23 -10.88 -10.75
N TYR A 72 -15.91 -12.12 -10.34
CA TYR A 72 -14.91 -12.37 -9.30
C TYR A 72 -13.49 -12.09 -9.78
N ALA A 73 -13.17 -12.50 -11.01
CA ALA A 73 -11.87 -12.21 -11.62
C ALA A 73 -11.64 -10.69 -11.74
N GLN A 74 -12.67 -9.94 -12.16
CA GLN A 74 -12.62 -8.48 -12.21
C GLN A 74 -12.44 -7.85 -10.83
N ARG A 75 -13.15 -8.36 -9.82
CA ARG A 75 -13.03 -7.85 -8.45
C ARG A 75 -11.65 -8.11 -7.84
N LEU A 76 -11.05 -9.27 -8.11
CA LEU A 76 -9.68 -9.57 -7.70
C LEU A 76 -8.71 -8.60 -8.36
N ARG A 77 -8.87 -8.34 -9.67
CA ARG A 77 -8.03 -7.37 -10.37
C ARG A 77 -8.10 -5.97 -9.76
N ALA A 78 -9.31 -5.48 -9.51
CA ALA A 78 -9.51 -4.19 -8.85
C ALA A 78 -8.88 -4.12 -7.45
N SER A 79 -8.80 -5.25 -6.74
CA SER A 79 -8.14 -5.32 -5.43
C SER A 79 -6.62 -5.21 -5.55
N TYR A 80 -6.02 -5.80 -6.58
CA TYR A 80 -4.58 -5.64 -6.86
C TYR A 80 -4.23 -4.22 -7.27
N ASP A 81 -5.08 -3.57 -8.07
CA ASP A 81 -4.91 -2.16 -8.44
C ASP A 81 -4.95 -1.27 -7.19
N TRP A 82 -5.93 -1.48 -6.30
CA TRP A 82 -6.01 -0.76 -5.03
C TRP A 82 -4.78 -0.96 -4.14
N LEU A 83 -4.23 -2.19 -4.08
CA LEU A 83 -3.00 -2.45 -3.31
C LEU A 83 -1.76 -1.78 -3.92
N THR A 84 -1.73 -1.65 -5.24
CA THR A 84 -0.68 -0.91 -5.96
C THR A 84 -0.76 0.59 -5.64
N ASP A 85 -1.96 1.15 -5.62
CA ASP A 85 -2.21 2.53 -5.24
C ASP A 85 -1.83 2.79 -3.77
N LEU A 86 -2.19 1.86 -2.87
CA LEU A 86 -1.81 1.91 -1.47
C LEU A 86 -0.28 1.97 -1.31
N ALA A 87 0.45 1.06 -1.98
CA ALA A 87 1.89 1.04 -1.88
C ALA A 87 2.53 2.33 -2.44
N SER A 88 1.98 2.86 -3.53
CA SER A 88 2.41 4.15 -4.10
C SER A 88 2.16 5.30 -3.13
N ALA A 89 1.00 5.31 -2.45
CA ALA A 89 0.69 6.30 -1.42
C ALA A 89 1.63 6.20 -0.21
N LEU A 90 2.07 5.00 0.17
CA LEU A 90 3.06 4.82 1.23
C LEU A 90 4.43 5.40 0.86
N PHE A 91 4.87 5.24 -0.40
CA PHE A 91 6.09 5.90 -0.87
C PHE A 91 5.96 7.42 -0.82
N ALA A 92 4.86 7.96 -1.35
CA ALA A 92 4.61 9.40 -1.33
C ALA A 92 4.56 9.96 0.10
N ALA A 93 3.96 9.23 1.03
CA ALA A 93 3.94 9.61 2.45
C ALA A 93 5.34 9.61 3.07
N ALA A 94 6.18 8.61 2.75
CA ALA A 94 7.56 8.57 3.24
C ALA A 94 8.40 9.75 2.69
N ASP A 95 8.24 10.07 1.41
CA ASP A 95 8.95 11.18 0.76
C ASP A 95 8.50 12.54 1.32
N PHE A 96 7.19 12.71 1.56
CA PHE A 96 6.64 13.91 2.17
C PHE A 96 7.17 14.13 3.59
N LEU A 97 7.22 13.07 4.41
CA LEU A 97 7.75 13.14 5.76
C LEU A 97 9.26 13.45 5.77
N GLU A 98 10.04 12.82 4.89
CA GLU A 98 11.47 13.12 4.75
C GLU A 98 11.72 14.59 4.38
N GLY A 99 10.96 15.11 3.40
CA GLY A 99 11.06 16.51 2.99
C GLY A 99 10.64 17.48 4.09
N THR A 100 9.61 17.13 4.86
CA THR A 100 9.16 17.95 6.00
C THR A 100 10.21 17.98 7.10
N ASP A 101 10.80 16.82 7.45
CA ASP A 101 11.86 16.73 8.45
C ASP A 101 13.11 17.52 8.04
N GLN A 102 13.50 17.46 6.76
CA GLN A 102 14.61 18.26 6.23
C GLN A 102 14.31 19.76 6.29
N GLN A 103 13.12 20.19 5.86
CA GLN A 103 12.72 21.61 5.93
C GLN A 103 12.69 22.13 7.38
N MET A 104 12.18 21.33 8.32
CA MET A 104 12.20 21.70 9.73
C MET A 104 13.64 21.79 10.23
N ALA A 105 14.48 20.78 9.95
CA ALA A 105 15.89 20.79 10.34
C ALA A 105 16.61 22.05 9.82
N ASP A 106 16.41 22.41 8.56
CA ASP A 106 16.98 23.62 7.96
C ASP A 106 16.46 24.91 8.60
N SER A 107 15.17 24.97 8.95
CA SER A 107 14.58 26.14 9.62
C SER A 107 15.11 26.40 11.03
N PHE A 108 15.59 25.35 11.71
CA PHE A 108 16.19 25.43 13.03
C PHE A 108 17.72 25.49 13.00
N GLN A 109 18.35 25.45 11.82
CA GLN A 109 19.78 25.73 11.72
C GLN A 109 20.02 27.19 12.14
N PRO A 110 20.91 27.45 13.10
CA PRO A 110 21.21 28.81 13.51
C PRO A 110 21.78 29.55 12.29
N THR A 111 21.11 30.60 11.85
CA THR A 111 21.67 31.55 10.88
C THR A 111 23.04 31.97 11.39
N HIS A 112 24.10 31.52 10.71
CA HIS A 112 25.45 31.99 10.92
C HIS A 112 25.49 33.49 10.60
N GLY A 113 25.20 34.32 11.59
CA GLY A 113 25.07 35.76 11.42
C GLY A 113 24.87 36.49 12.74
N TYR A 114 25.89 36.47 13.60
CA TYR A 114 26.61 37.67 14.06
C TYR A 114 27.59 37.34 15.19
N ALA A 115 28.88 37.43 14.90
CA ALA A 115 29.93 38.01 15.75
C ALA A 115 31.16 38.25 14.86
N PRO A 116 31.95 39.32 15.01
CA PRO A 116 32.00 40.29 16.12
C PRO A 116 31.28 41.62 15.87
#